data_AF-A0A2W4IKG3-F1
#
_entry.id   AF-A0A2W4IKG3-F1
#
_cell.length_a   1.000
_cell.length_b   1.000
_cell.length_c   1.000
_cell.angle_alpha   90.00
_cell.angle_beta   90.00
_cell.angle_gamma   90.00
#
_symmetry.space_group_name_H-M   'P 1'
#
loop_
_entity.id
_entity.type
_entity.pdbx_description
1 polymer ?
#
loop_
_entity_poly.entity_id
_entity_poly.type
_entity_poly.pdbx_seq_one_letter_code
_entity_poly.pdbx_strand_id
1 'polypeptide(L)'
;MVFVFEFTILTAFWVNPPQFLFRLHRGLTLSQGGAFFLRISLQISMKFVKMKSGLFSAYKIMNISIKKDGEGYLAEVVGKENCYAFGYTEQEALAELKKVIEMFQEYYQEQLDQQQAMIQLLLLKQQEYAL
;
A
#
# COMPACT_ATOMS: atom_id res chain seq x y z
N MET A 1 13.51 -20.56 -6.84
CA MET A 1 12.86 -21.46 -7.81
C MET A 1 11.40 -21.62 -7.37
N VAL A 2 10.48 -21.39 -8.29
CA VAL A 2 9.06 -21.08 -8.04
C VAL A 2 8.31 -22.27 -7.45
N PHE A 3 7.62 -22.06 -6.33
CA PHE A 3 6.67 -23.02 -5.76
C PHE A 3 5.38 -23.01 -6.59
N VAL A 4 5.20 -24.05 -7.39
CA VAL A 4 3.89 -24.49 -7.86
C VAL A 4 3.24 -25.20 -6.68
N PHE A 5 2.27 -24.56 -6.03
CA PHE A 5 1.37 -25.26 -5.12
C PHE A 5 -0.06 -25.07 -5.61
N GLU A 6 -0.62 -26.21 -5.99
CA GLU A 6 -1.82 -26.36 -6.76
C GLU A 6 -3.08 -25.93 -6.01
N PHE A 7 -4.02 -25.57 -6.85
CA PHE A 7 -5.33 -24.99 -6.62
C PHE A 7 -6.34 -26.09 -6.23
N THR A 8 -6.06 -26.88 -5.19
CA THR A 8 -6.78 -28.14 -4.92
C THR A 8 -7.58 -28.16 -3.61
N ILE A 9 -8.01 -26.99 -3.09
CA ILE A 9 -8.87 -26.95 -1.88
C ILE A 9 -10.29 -26.43 -2.16
N LEU A 10 -10.59 -25.89 -3.34
CA LEU A 10 -11.89 -25.24 -3.59
C LEU A 10 -12.98 -26.07 -4.26
N THR A 11 -12.74 -27.32 -4.63
CA THR A 11 -13.78 -28.17 -5.26
C THR A 11 -14.27 -29.33 -4.38
N ALA A 12 -13.62 -29.62 -3.25
CA ALA A 12 -14.05 -30.70 -2.37
C ALA A 12 -15.28 -30.36 -1.49
N PHE A 13 -15.71 -29.09 -1.46
CA PHE A 13 -16.86 -28.67 -0.65
C PHE A 13 -18.22 -28.83 -1.34
N TRP A 14 -18.27 -29.35 -2.58
CA TRP A 14 -19.51 -29.35 -3.38
C TRP A 14 -20.06 -30.73 -3.80
N VAL A 15 -19.37 -31.84 -3.52
CA VAL A 15 -19.83 -33.16 -4.02
C VAL A 15 -20.17 -34.17 -2.91
N ASN A 16 -19.73 -33.99 -1.67
CA ASN A 16 -20.22 -34.82 -0.55
C ASN A 16 -19.93 -34.15 0.80
N PRO A 17 -20.92 -33.57 1.49
CA PRO A 17 -20.69 -33.11 2.86
C PRO A 17 -20.44 -34.34 3.76
N PRO A 18 -19.38 -34.37 4.58
CA PRO A 18 -19.24 -35.40 5.61
C PRO A 18 -20.45 -35.30 6.53
N GLN A 19 -21.17 -36.42 6.67
CA GLN A 19 -22.31 -36.53 7.57
C GLN A 19 -21.81 -36.47 9.02
N PHE A 20 -21.55 -35.26 9.51
CA PHE A 20 -21.48 -35.01 10.94
C PHE A 20 -22.90 -35.13 11.50
N LEU A 21 -23.22 -36.35 11.92
CA LEU A 21 -24.41 -36.70 12.70
C LEU A 21 -24.37 -35.97 14.05
N PHE A 22 -24.81 -34.72 14.08
CA PHE A 22 -25.36 -34.14 15.29
C PHE A 22 -26.79 -34.68 15.45
N ARG A 23 -26.92 -35.77 16.22
CA ARG A 23 -28.21 -36.26 16.69
C ARG A 23 -28.73 -35.31 17.77
N LEU A 24 -29.40 -34.24 17.36
CA LEU A 24 -30.23 -33.43 18.24
C LEU A 24 -31.70 -33.76 17.97
N HIS A 25 -32.36 -34.26 19.00
CA HIS A 25 -33.77 -34.57 19.00
C HIS A 25 -34.59 -33.29 18.78
N ARG A 26 -35.46 -33.36 17.75
CA ARG A 26 -36.71 -32.62 17.54
C ARG A 26 -36.63 -31.10 17.32
N GLY A 27 -36.95 -30.73 16.07
CA GLY A 27 -37.89 -29.65 15.78
C GLY A 27 -37.30 -28.28 15.42
N LEU A 28 -36.74 -28.15 14.21
CA LEU A 28 -36.44 -26.85 13.58
C LEU A 28 -37.07 -26.80 12.19
N THR A 29 -38.09 -25.96 12.04
CA THR A 29 -38.55 -25.48 10.74
C THR A 29 -37.52 -24.51 10.16
N LEU A 30 -37.15 -24.76 8.91
CA LEU A 30 -36.30 -23.92 8.05
C LEU A 30 -36.79 -22.47 8.01
N SER A 31 -35.90 -21.49 8.23
CA SER A 31 -35.82 -20.27 7.39
C SER A 31 -34.64 -19.32 7.69
N GLN A 32 -33.72 -19.61 8.62
CA GLN A 32 -32.71 -18.60 9.03
C GLN A 32 -31.24 -18.92 8.71
N GLY A 33 -30.91 -20.11 8.21
CA GLY A 33 -29.52 -20.49 7.94
C GLY A 33 -28.90 -19.84 6.70
N GLY A 34 -29.66 -19.67 5.61
CA GLY A 34 -29.13 -19.17 4.33
C GLY A 34 -28.80 -17.68 4.32
N ALA A 35 -29.58 -16.87 5.04
CA ALA A 35 -29.38 -15.43 5.12
C ALA A 35 -28.12 -15.05 5.93
N PHE A 36 -27.71 -15.89 6.87
CA PHE A 36 -26.56 -15.62 7.74
C PHE A 36 -25.22 -15.83 7.00
N PHE A 37 -25.13 -16.89 6.18
CA PHE A 37 -23.92 -17.18 5.39
C PHE A 37 -23.70 -16.20 4.22
N LEU A 38 -24.77 -15.69 3.62
CA LEU A 38 -24.68 -14.64 2.60
C LEU A 38 -24.21 -13.30 3.18
N ARG A 39 -24.63 -12.95 4.40
CA ARG A 39 -24.24 -11.70 5.06
C ARG A 39 -22.75 -11.66 5.42
N ILE A 40 -22.20 -12.77 5.91
CA ILE A 40 -20.78 -12.87 6.26
C ILE A 40 -19.90 -12.82 5.00
N SER A 41 -20.29 -13.54 3.95
CA SER A 41 -19.57 -13.54 2.67
C SER A 41 -19.51 -12.15 2.03
N LEU A 42 -20.62 -11.39 2.09
CA LEU A 42 -20.65 -10.01 1.59
C LEU A 42 -19.79 -9.06 2.42
N GLN A 43 -19.82 -9.17 3.76
CA GLN A 43 -19.02 -8.31 4.64
C GLN A 43 -17.50 -8.53 4.47
N ILE A 44 -17.07 -9.78 4.25
CA ILE A 44 -15.65 -10.08 4.01
C ILE A 44 -15.20 -9.50 2.66
N SER A 45 -16.04 -9.64 1.62
CA SER A 45 -15.76 -9.05 0.30
C SER A 45 -15.68 -7.51 0.36
N MET A 46 -16.61 -6.85 1.04
CA MET A 46 -16.60 -5.39 1.19
C MET A 46 -15.40 -4.88 2.02
N LYS A 47 -14.97 -5.61 3.05
CA LYS A 47 -13.74 -5.27 3.79
C LYS A 47 -12.50 -5.37 2.90
N PHE A 48 -12.41 -6.40 2.05
CA PHE A 48 -11.29 -6.53 1.10
C PHE A 48 -11.29 -5.43 0.03
N VAL A 49 -12.45 -5.03 -0.49
CA VAL A 49 -12.57 -3.91 -1.45
C VAL A 49 -12.13 -2.59 -0.79
N LYS A 50 -12.54 -2.34 0.46
CA LYS A 50 -12.18 -1.12 1.19
C LYS A 50 -10.70 -1.07 1.61
N MET A 51 -10.07 -2.23 1.83
CA MET A 51 -8.64 -2.31 2.14
C MET A 51 -7.76 -1.99 0.91
N LYS A 52 -8.22 -2.34 -0.31
CA LYS A 52 -7.53 -1.94 -1.54
C LYS A 52 -7.70 -0.46 -1.85
N SER A 53 -8.86 0.14 -1.61
CA SER A 53 -9.07 1.57 -1.89
C SER A 53 -8.36 2.52 -0.92
N GLY A 54 -8.08 2.08 0.32
CA GLY A 54 -7.36 2.89 1.32
C GLY A 54 -5.84 2.95 1.09
N LEU A 55 -5.25 1.92 0.48
CA LEU A 55 -3.82 1.92 0.16
C LEU A 55 -3.48 2.89 -0.98
N PHE A 56 -4.40 3.09 -1.93
CA PHE A 56 -4.20 3.96 -3.09
C PHE A 56 -4.47 5.45 -2.82
N SER A 57 -4.85 5.85 -1.60
CA SER A 57 -5.20 7.24 -1.28
C SER A 57 -4.02 8.11 -0.85
N ALA A 58 -2.84 7.54 -0.58
CA ALA A 58 -1.67 8.30 -0.08
C ALA A 58 -0.64 8.64 -1.17
N TYR A 59 -0.68 7.97 -2.32
CA TYR A 59 0.09 8.38 -3.48
C TYR A 59 -0.82 9.29 -4.31
N LYS A 60 -0.74 10.60 -4.09
CA LYS A 60 -1.02 11.52 -5.20
C LYS A 60 -0.19 11.00 -6.36
N ILE A 61 -0.82 10.51 -7.42
CA ILE A 61 -0.11 9.89 -8.55
C ILE A 61 0.82 10.97 -9.11
N MET A 62 2.09 10.91 -8.74
CA MET A 62 3.11 11.81 -9.24
C MET A 62 3.39 11.37 -10.66
N ASN A 63 3.08 12.24 -11.61
CA ASN A 63 3.34 11.99 -13.00
C ASN A 63 4.69 12.60 -13.38
N ILE A 64 5.44 11.92 -14.24
CA ILE A 64 6.67 12.46 -14.82
C ILE A 64 6.31 12.96 -16.22
N SER A 65 6.65 14.21 -16.51
CA SER A 65 6.49 14.82 -17.83
C SER A 65 7.86 14.97 -18.47
N ILE A 66 7.99 14.57 -19.73
CA ILE A 66 9.18 14.78 -20.55
C ILE A 66 8.76 15.64 -21.74
N LYS A 67 9.45 16.75 -21.97
CA LYS A 67 9.19 17.67 -23.07
C LYS A 67 10.48 18.00 -23.78
N LYS A 68 10.41 18.19 -25.09
CA LYS A 68 11.54 18.70 -25.87
C LYS A 68 11.84 20.15 -25.47
N ASP A 69 13.09 20.45 -25.18
CA ASP A 69 13.57 21.78 -24.80
C ASP A 69 14.90 22.09 -25.49
N GLY A 70 14.89 23.04 -26.42
CA GLY A 70 16.04 23.34 -27.27
C GLY A 70 16.57 22.12 -28.04
N GLU A 71 17.85 21.80 -27.81
CA GLU A 71 18.54 20.65 -28.40
C GLU A 71 18.34 19.34 -27.63
N GLY A 72 17.66 19.37 -26.47
CA GLY A 72 17.47 18.21 -25.61
C GLY A 72 16.05 18.07 -25.09
N TYR A 73 15.95 17.50 -23.89
CA TYR A 73 14.71 17.16 -23.20
C TYR A 73 14.77 17.59 -21.74
N LEU A 74 13.65 18.14 -21.27
CA LEU A 74 13.41 18.47 -19.88
C LEU A 74 12.46 17.45 -19.27
N ALA A 75 12.92 16.74 -18.24
CA ALA A 75 12.11 15.84 -17.44
C ALA A 75 11.72 16.51 -16.12
N GLU A 76 10.45 16.48 -15.74
CA GLU A 76 9.93 17.13 -14.52
C GLU A 76 8.92 16.24 -13.79
N VAL A 77 8.84 16.36 -12.46
CA VAL A 77 7.78 15.76 -11.65
C VAL A 77 6.60 16.73 -11.57
N VAL A 78 5.48 16.36 -12.19
CA VAL A 78 4.29 17.21 -12.30
C VAL A 78 3.75 17.55 -10.92
N GLY A 79 3.63 18.85 -10.64
CA GLY A 79 3.12 19.36 -9.38
C GLY A 79 4.13 19.35 -8.23
N LYS A 80 5.42 19.11 -8.50
CA LYS A 80 6.52 19.33 -7.56
C LYS A 80 7.44 20.43 -8.09
N GLU A 81 7.49 21.55 -7.39
CA GLU A 81 8.39 22.65 -7.71
C GLU A 81 9.85 22.22 -7.56
N ASN A 82 10.72 22.81 -8.39
CA ASN A 82 12.16 22.58 -8.38
C ASN A 82 12.59 21.11 -8.54
N CYS A 83 11.74 20.27 -9.13
CA CYS A 83 12.02 18.86 -9.39
C CYS A 83 12.00 18.58 -10.88
N TYR A 84 13.08 18.99 -11.55
CA TYR A 84 13.29 18.83 -12.98
C TYR A 84 14.77 18.62 -13.29
N ALA A 85 15.07 18.05 -14.46
CA ALA A 85 16.42 17.88 -14.97
C ALA A 85 16.44 17.85 -16.51
N PHE A 86 17.56 18.28 -17.08
CA PHE A 86 17.78 18.33 -18.52
C PHE A 86 18.71 17.20 -18.97
N GLY A 87 18.51 16.70 -20.19
CA GLY A 87 19.44 15.81 -20.89
C GLY A 87 19.31 15.92 -22.41
N TYR A 88 20.34 15.54 -23.16
CA TYR A 88 20.31 15.59 -24.63
C TYR A 88 19.42 14.49 -25.24
N THR A 89 19.17 13.43 -24.48
CA THR A 89 18.19 12.39 -24.82
C THR A 89 17.14 12.26 -23.72
N GLU A 90 15.96 11.70 -24.04
CA GLU A 90 14.91 11.43 -23.05
C GLU A 90 15.43 10.55 -21.90
N GLN A 91 16.26 9.54 -22.22
CA GLN A 91 16.84 8.63 -21.24
C GLN A 91 17.80 9.35 -20.30
N GLU A 92 18.62 10.26 -20.83
CA GLU A 92 19.54 11.07 -20.05
C GLU A 92 18.78 12.03 -19.12
N ALA A 93 17.76 12.72 -19.63
CA ALA A 93 16.94 13.63 -18.82
C ALA A 93 16.28 12.89 -17.64
N LEU A 94 15.79 11.67 -17.86
CA LEU A 94 15.26 10.81 -16.80
C LEU A 94 16.33 10.36 -15.80
N ALA A 95 17.53 10.01 -16.26
CA ALA A 95 18.63 9.62 -15.40
C ALA A 95 19.09 10.79 -14.51
N GLU A 96 19.16 12.00 -15.05
CA GLU A 96 19.47 13.19 -14.27
C GLU A 96 18.34 13.54 -13.29
N LEU A 97 17.07 13.42 -13.70
CA LEU A 97 15.93 13.65 -12.81
C LEU A 97 15.96 12.69 -11.62
N LYS A 98 16.34 11.43 -11.86
CA LYS A 98 16.50 10.44 -10.78
C LYS A 98 17.52 10.92 -9.75
N LYS A 99 18.69 11.43 -10.17
CA LYS A 99 19.71 11.94 -9.24
C LYS A 99 19.19 13.12 -8.41
N VAL A 100 18.42 14.02 -9.02
CA VAL A 100 17.78 15.13 -8.30
C VAL A 100 16.82 14.62 -7.21
N ILE A 101 16.05 13.58 -7.52
CA ILE A 101 15.13 12.95 -6.55
C ILE A 101 15.91 12.27 -5.42
N GLU A 102 16.99 11.55 -5.74
CA GLU A 102 17.87 10.90 -4.75
C GLU A 102 18.50 11.94 -3.82
N MET A 103 18.98 13.06 -4.35
CA MET A 103 19.48 14.18 -3.53
C MET A 103 18.41 14.73 -2.57
N PHE A 104 17.16 14.89 -3.03
CA PHE A 104 16.07 15.30 -2.13
C PHE A 104 15.78 14.26 -1.05
N GLN A 105 15.85 12.99 -1.39
CA GLN A 105 15.65 11.91 -0.41
C GLN A 105 16.70 11.99 0.70
N GLU A 106 17.97 12.15 0.34
CA GLU A 106 19.07 12.31 1.30
C GLU A 106 18.86 13.54 2.20
N TYR A 107 18.53 14.69 1.60
CA TYR A 107 18.25 15.92 2.33
C TYR A 107 17.10 15.76 3.35
N TYR A 108 15.98 15.17 2.94
CA TYR A 108 14.86 14.97 3.85
C TYR A 108 15.15 13.95 4.95
N GLN A 109 15.96 12.93 4.65
CA GLN A 109 16.39 11.96 5.66
C GLN A 109 17.22 12.65 6.74
N GLU A 110 18.19 13.49 6.35
CA GLU A 110 18.99 14.25 7.30
C GLU A 110 18.12 15.15 8.20
N GLN A 111 17.11 15.81 7.62
CA GLN A 111 16.16 16.61 8.40
C GLN A 111 15.37 15.79 9.42
N LEU A 112 14.90 14.61 9.04
CA LEU A 112 14.18 13.71 9.95
C LEU A 112 15.09 13.25 11.10
N ASP A 113 16.34 12.92 10.80
CA ASP A 113 17.32 12.49 11.79
C ASP A 113 17.61 13.62 12.81
N GLN A 114 17.78 14.85 12.33
CA GLN A 114 17.94 16.03 13.18
C GLN A 114 16.72 16.25 14.10
N GLN A 115 15.51 16.15 13.55
CA GLN A 115 14.27 16.30 14.34
C GLN A 115 14.15 15.22 15.42
N GLN A 116 14.48 13.98 15.10
CA GLN A 116 14.48 12.88 16.07
C GLN A 116 15.49 13.14 17.20
N ALA A 117 16.70 13.59 16.87
CA ALA A 117 17.70 13.95 17.87
C ALA A 117 17.22 15.06 18.82
N MET A 118 16.55 16.09 18.29
CA MET A 118 15.95 17.16 19.11
C MET A 118 14.86 16.64 20.04
N ILE A 119 13.98 15.75 19.56
CA ILE A 119 12.94 15.14 20.40
C ILE A 119 13.57 14.34 21.54
N GLN A 120 14.61 13.55 21.27
CA GLN A 120 15.28 12.77 22.31
C GLN A 120 15.93 13.67 23.36
N LEU A 121 16.57 14.76 22.94
CA LEU A 121 17.13 15.75 23.87
C LEU A 121 16.04 16.35 24.78
N LEU A 122 14.90 16.73 24.21
CA LEU A 122 13.78 17.30 24.97
C LEU A 122 13.24 16.30 26.00
N LEU A 123 13.11 15.02 25.63
CA LEU A 123 12.66 13.98 26.55
C LEU A 123 13.62 13.79 27.73
N LEU A 124 14.93 13.80 27.46
CA LEU A 124 15.95 13.72 28.52
C LEU A 124 15.86 14.93 29.46
N LYS A 125 15.69 16.14 28.93
CA LYS A 125 15.53 17.35 29.75
C LYS A 125 14.26 17.33 30.61
N GLN A 126 13.16 16.79 30.10
CA GLN A 126 11.95 16.62 30.90
C GLN A 126 12.16 15.64 32.06
N GLN A 127 12.93 14.57 31.86
CA GLN A 127 13.27 13.63 32.93
C GLN A 127 14.17 14.26 33.99
N GLU A 128 15.16 15.08 33.58
CA GLU A 128 16.01 15.83 34.51
C GLU A 128 15.21 16.76 35.43
N TYR A 129 14.17 17.43 34.92
CA TYR A 129 13.31 18.33 35.71
C TYR A 129 12.25 17.61 36.55
N ALA A 130 12.03 16.32 36.33
CA ALA A 130 11.08 15.51 37.10
C ALA A 130 11.71 14.88 38.34
N LEU A 131 13.02 15.07 38.54
CA LEU A 131 13.81 14.66 39.71
C LEU A 131 14.03 15.84 40.66
#